data_AF-A0A4Y1R702-F1
#
_entry.id   AF-A0A4Y1R702-F1
#
_cell.length_a   1.000
_cell.length_b   1.000
_cell.length_c   1.000
_cell.angle_alpha   90.00
_cell.angle_beta   90.00
_cell.angle_gamma   90.00
#
_symmetry.space_group_name_H-M   'P 1'
#
loop_
_entity.id
_entity.type
_entity.pdbx_description
1 polymer ?
#
loop_
_entity_poly.entity_id
_entity_poly.type
_entity_poly.pdbx_seq_one_letter_code
_entity_poly.pdbx_strand_id
1 'polypeptide(L)'
;MEKGVLASASFEMPADHLFNGGVNGRVESVRGVSESIILGLPIQIGTGMFKVRTKVSSGLGQLTGSGPPHSDVQLPYGPAGTTFPT
;
A
#
# COMPACT_ATOMS: atom_id res chain seq x y z
N MET A 1 3.40 19.26 -21.59
CA MET A 1 2.97 18.25 -20.60
C MET A 1 1.46 18.26 -20.60
N GLU A 2 0.83 17.20 -21.09
CA GLU A 2 -0.62 17.08 -21.05
C GLU A 2 -1.05 16.79 -19.60
N LYS A 3 -1.98 17.56 -19.04
CA LYS A 3 -2.53 17.31 -17.71
C LYS A 3 -3.54 16.16 -17.80
N GLY A 4 -3.55 15.28 -16.81
CA GLY A 4 -4.55 14.21 -16.74
C GLY A 4 -5.98 14.76 -16.62
N VAL A 5 -6.97 13.94 -16.99
CA VAL A 5 -8.39 14.30 -16.93
C VAL A 5 -8.79 14.54 -15.49
N LEU A 6 -8.45 13.62 -14.60
CA LEU A 6 -8.73 13.78 -13.17
C LEU A 6 -7.99 14.98 -12.56
N ALA A 7 -6.75 15.23 -12.99
CA ALA A 7 -6.00 16.40 -12.55
C ALA A 7 -6.65 17.72 -13.01
N SER A 8 -7.15 17.78 -14.24
CA SER A 8 -7.78 18.99 -14.80
C SER A 8 -9.18 19.21 -14.21
N ALA A 9 -9.98 18.14 -14.07
CA ALA A 9 -11.30 18.19 -13.46
C ALA A 9 -11.27 18.63 -11.98
N SER A 10 -10.17 18.35 -11.26
CA SER A 10 -9.99 18.81 -9.88
C SER A 10 -9.68 20.31 -9.73
N PHE A 11 -9.30 20.98 -10.82
CA PHE A 11 -8.95 22.39 -10.80
C PHE A 11 -10.10 23.27 -11.28
N GLU A 12 -10.71 22.95 -12.43
CA GLU A 12 -11.80 23.73 -13.01
C GLU A 12 -12.68 22.90 -13.95
N MET A 13 -13.92 23.37 -14.18
CA MET A 13 -14.89 22.79 -15.13
C MET A 13 -14.91 21.25 -15.14
N PRO A 14 -15.27 20.59 -14.02
CA PRO A 14 -15.16 19.14 -13.88
C PRO A 14 -16.03 18.36 -14.88
N ALA A 15 -17.21 18.89 -15.20
CA ALA A 15 -18.13 18.26 -16.15
C ALA A 15 -17.50 18.14 -17.54
N ASP A 16 -16.99 19.25 -18.09
CA ASP A 16 -16.41 19.26 -19.45
C ASP A 16 -15.21 18.33 -19.58
N HIS A 17 -14.33 18.35 -18.57
CA HIS A 17 -13.16 17.46 -18.54
C HIS A 17 -13.56 15.99 -18.46
N LEU A 18 -14.50 15.62 -17.58
CA LEU A 18 -14.94 14.22 -17.42
C LEU A 18 -15.74 13.71 -18.61
N PHE A 19 -16.64 14.53 -19.18
CA PHE A 19 -17.40 14.14 -20.37
C PHE A 19 -16.49 13.97 -21.60
N ASN A 20 -15.59 14.91 -21.84
CA ASN A 20 -14.66 14.81 -22.96
C ASN A 20 -13.69 13.62 -22.78
N GLY A 21 -13.22 13.37 -21.55
CA GLY A 21 -12.39 12.20 -21.25
C GLY A 21 -13.14 10.87 -21.42
N GLY A 22 -14.38 10.80 -20.93
CA GLY A 22 -15.22 9.61 -20.97
C GLY A 22 -15.72 9.24 -22.37
N VAL A 23 -16.17 10.22 -23.16
CA VAL A 23 -16.65 9.99 -24.54
C VAL A 23 -15.53 9.50 -25.45
N ASN A 24 -14.31 10.03 -25.28
CA ASN A 24 -13.15 9.58 -26.03
C ASN A 24 -12.54 8.27 -25.51
N GLY A 25 -13.08 7.70 -24.43
CA GLY A 25 -12.55 6.47 -23.81
C GLY A 25 -11.10 6.61 -23.38
N ARG A 26 -10.69 7.81 -22.93
CA ARG A 26 -9.29 8.12 -22.65
C ARG A 26 -8.80 7.29 -21.46
N VAL A 27 -7.75 6.50 -21.71
CA VAL A 27 -7.06 5.73 -20.66
C VAL A 27 -5.82 6.48 -20.23
N GLU A 28 -5.76 6.89 -18.97
CA GLU A 28 -4.61 7.57 -18.39
C GLU A 28 -3.98 6.79 -17.24
N SER A 29 -2.65 6.83 -17.15
CA SER A 29 -1.93 6.24 -16.02
C SER A 29 -1.93 7.20 -14.83
N VAL A 30 -2.34 6.71 -13.66
CA VAL A 30 -2.32 7.50 -12.41
C VAL A 30 -0.88 7.69 -11.96
N ARG A 31 -0.30 8.85 -12.28
CA ARG A 31 1.07 9.24 -11.88
C ARG A 31 1.13 10.60 -11.20
N GLY A 32 0.12 11.45 -11.41
CA GLY A 32 0.02 12.74 -10.76
C GLY A 32 -0.27 12.62 -9.26
N VAL A 33 0.12 13.64 -8.50
CA VAL A 33 -0.16 13.74 -7.07
C VAL A 33 -1.67 13.88 -6.82
N SER A 34 -2.34 14.73 -7.58
CA SER A 34 -3.79 14.96 -7.46
C SER A 34 -4.59 13.67 -7.67
N GLU A 35 -4.30 12.95 -8.74
CA GLU A 35 -5.00 11.72 -9.14
C GLU A 35 -4.74 10.59 -8.15
N SER A 36 -3.50 10.48 -7.64
CA SER A 36 -3.15 9.52 -6.60
C SER A 36 -3.94 9.79 -5.32
N ILE A 37 -4.10 11.06 -4.93
CA ILE A 37 -4.90 11.46 -3.76
C ILE A 37 -6.38 11.15 -3.98
N ILE A 38 -6.94 11.52 -5.13
CA ILE A 38 -8.36 11.28 -5.46
C ILE A 38 -8.69 9.78 -5.40
N LEU A 39 -7.77 8.91 -5.84
CA LEU A 39 -7.97 7.46 -5.87
C LEU A 39 -7.49 6.73 -4.61
N GLY A 40 -6.91 7.43 -3.65
CA GLY A 40 -6.35 6.82 -2.43
C GLY A 40 -5.13 5.94 -2.68
N LEU A 41 -4.40 6.17 -3.77
CA LEU A 41 -3.16 5.45 -4.10
C LEU A 41 -1.95 6.16 -3.48
N PRO A 42 -0.91 5.41 -3.06
CA PRO A 42 0.30 6.01 -2.52
C PRO A 42 1.02 6.87 -3.57
N ILE A 43 1.32 8.12 -3.22
CA ILE A 43 1.97 9.09 -4.11
C ILE A 43 3.42 8.67 -4.36
N GLN A 44 3.85 8.63 -5.62
CA GLN A 44 5.19 8.19 -6.04
C GLN A 44 6.29 9.24 -5.84
N ILE A 45 6.21 10.04 -4.77
CA ILE A 45 7.24 11.00 -4.35
C ILE A 45 7.47 10.92 -2.85
N GLY A 46 8.66 11.31 -2.38
CA GLY A 46 9.00 11.26 -0.95
C GLY A 46 8.97 9.83 -0.41
N THR A 47 8.17 9.59 0.63
CA THR A 47 8.06 8.28 1.29
C THR A 47 7.42 7.19 0.42
N GLY A 48 6.56 7.57 -0.53
CA GLY A 48 5.92 6.60 -1.43
C GLY A 48 6.76 6.23 -2.65
N MET A 49 7.96 6.80 -2.80
CA MET A 49 8.88 6.50 -3.91
C MET A 49 9.54 5.12 -3.78
N PHE A 50 9.61 4.55 -2.57
CA PHE A 50 10.21 3.24 -2.32
C PHE A 50 9.30 2.35 -1.48
N LYS A 51 9.45 1.03 -1.66
CA LYS A 51 8.75 0.04 -0.84
C LYS A 51 9.72 -0.55 0.17
N VAL A 52 9.31 -0.58 1.43
CA VAL A 52 10.07 -1.20 2.51
C VAL A 52 9.90 -2.72 2.42
N ARG A 53 11.01 -3.47 2.41
CA ARG A 53 11.02 -4.92 2.51
C ARG A 53 11.66 -5.32 3.83
N THR A 54 10.95 -6.09 4.63
CA THR A 54 11.50 -6.67 5.85
C THR A 54 12.35 -7.88 5.50
N LYS A 55 13.61 -7.90 5.98
CA LYS A 55 14.44 -9.10 5.90
C LYS A 55 13.88 -10.13 6.87
N VAL A 56 13.23 -11.15 6.35
CA VAL A 56 12.88 -12.32 7.15
C VAL A 56 14.19 -13.07 7.41
N SER A 57 14.61 -13.13 8.67
CA SER A 57 15.77 -13.93 9.07
C SER A 57 15.39 -15.40 8.93
N SER A 58 15.87 -16.05 7.86
CA SER A 58 15.75 -17.49 7.63
C SER A 58 16.64 -18.31 8.58
N GLY A 59 16.69 -17.93 9.87
CA GLY A 59 17.44 -18.62 10.92
C GLY A 59 16.57 -19.53 11.81
N LEU A 60 15.26 -19.59 11.57
CA LEU A 60 14.32 -20.38 12.37
C LEU A 60 13.44 -21.29 11.50
N GLY A 61 14.07 -21.98 10.54
CA GLY A 61 13.42 -22.98 9.67
C GLY A 61 14.10 -24.36 9.69
N GLN A 62 15.14 -24.56 10.51
CA GLN A 62 15.85 -25.85 10.62
C GLN A 62 15.68 -26.55 11.99
N LEU A 63 14.84 -26.03 12.90
CA LEU A 63 14.63 -26.65 14.22
C LEU A 63 13.23 -27.22 14.46
N THR A 64 12.31 -27.13 13.50
CA THR A 64 11.05 -27.86 13.58
C THR A 64 11.14 -29.05 12.64
N GLY A 65 11.34 -30.22 13.25
CA GLY A 65 11.36 -31.50 12.56
C GLY A 65 10.08 -31.76 11.77
N SER A 66 10.19 -32.78 10.94
CA SER A 66 9.11 -33.51 10.28
C SER A 66 7.81 -33.57 11.11
N GLY A 67 6.74 -32.93 10.66
CA GLY A 67 5.39 -33.10 11.22
C GLY A 67 4.31 -32.29 10.46
N PRO A 68 3.13 -32.86 10.16
CA PRO A 68 2.05 -32.24 9.37
C PRO A 68 1.23 -31.20 10.19
N PRO A 69 0.26 -30.48 9.58
CA PRO A 69 -0.32 -29.27 10.14
C PRO A 69 -1.42 -29.62 11.13
N HIS A 70 -1.16 -29.45 12.42
CA HIS A 70 -2.25 -29.27 13.38
C HIS A 70 -1.85 -28.16 14.35
N SER A 71 -2.84 -27.31 14.61
CA SER A 71 -2.83 -26.17 15.51
C SER A 71 -1.95 -26.37 16.74
N ASP A 72 -1.08 -25.41 17.02
CA ASP A 72 -0.72 -24.89 18.35
C ASP A 72 0.68 -24.25 18.31
N VAL A 73 0.76 -22.99 17.86
CA VAL A 73 1.92 -22.15 18.16
C VAL A 73 1.45 -20.95 18.96
N GLN A 74 1.63 -21.09 20.27
CA GLN A 74 1.44 -20.06 21.28
C GLN A 74 2.42 -18.91 21.00
N LEU A 75 1.89 -17.70 20.79
CA LEU A 75 2.66 -16.48 20.56
C LEU A 75 3.36 -16.03 21.86
N PRO A 76 4.69 -15.83 21.89
CA PRO A 76 5.38 -15.22 23.02
C PRO A 76 5.40 -13.70 22.81
N TYR A 77 4.27 -13.02 23.02
CA TYR A 77 4.26 -11.56 23.13
C TYR A 77 4.34 -11.16 24.61
N GLY A 78 5.54 -10.80 25.04
CA GLY A 78 5.78 -10.10 26.30
C GLY A 78 7.27 -9.78 26.47
N PRO A 79 7.67 -8.49 26.62
CA PRO A 79 9.06 -8.15 26.88
C PRO A 79 9.48 -8.69 28.25
N ALA A 80 10.64 -9.33 28.31
CA ALA A 80 11.22 -9.92 29.51
C ALA A 80 11.39 -8.86 30.62
N GLY A 81 10.80 -9.07 31.79
CA GLY A 81 11.29 -8.41 33.02
C GLY A 81 10.32 -7.89 34.08
N THR A 82 8.99 -8.06 34.00
CA THR A 82 8.11 -7.66 35.11
C THR A 82 7.18 -8.79 35.54
N THR A 83 7.63 -9.59 36.50
CA THR A 83 6.76 -10.41 37.36
C THR A 83 5.98 -9.51 38.33
N PHE A 84 4.67 -9.40 38.16
CA PHE A 84 3.78 -8.96 39.22
C PHE A 84 3.28 -10.20 39.98
N PRO A 85 3.40 -10.27 41.31
CA PRO A 85 2.90 -11.41 42.08
C PRO A 85 1.39 -11.25 42.37
N THR A 86 0.68 -12.37 42.16
CA THR A 86 -0.71 -12.73 42.58
C THR A 86 -1.81 -11.70 42.44
#